data_AF-A0AB36SZ35-F1
#
_entry.id   AF-A0AB36SZ35-F1
#
_cell.length_a   1.000
_cell.length_b   1.000
_cell.length_c   1.000
_cell.angle_alpha   90.00
_cell.angle_beta   90.00
_cell.angle_gamma   90.00
#
_symmetry.space_group_name_H-M   'P 1'
#
loop_
_entity.id
_entity.type
_entity.pdbx_description
1 polymer ?
#
loop_
_entity_poly.entity_id
_entity_poly.type
_entity_poly.pdbx_seq_one_letter_code
_entity_poly.pdbx_strand_id
1 'polypeptide(L)' 'MNLLKYLIFTQYLSPIRQKLYISQKQMSNYVTGESYPPVDKTFELAKITDCRVYDLYEVQEKDPAD' A
#
# COMPACT_ATOMS: atom_id res chain seq x y z
N MET A 1 15.25 0.81 -2.97
CA MET A 1 14.99 1.63 -1.76
C MET A 1 13.52 2.01 -1.81
N ASN A 2 12.67 1.26 -1.09
CA ASN A 2 11.25 1.13 -1.39
C ASN A 2 10.43 2.19 -0.63
N LEU A 3 9.66 3.01 -1.36
CA LEU A 3 8.86 4.12 -0.82
C LEU A 3 7.81 3.64 0.20
N LEU A 4 7.33 2.40 0.06
CA LEU A 4 6.44 1.75 1.02
C LEU A 4 7.12 1.55 2.38
N LYS A 5 8.41 1.17 2.44
CA LYS A 5 9.11 0.94 3.73
C LYS A 5 9.18 2.20 4.60
N TYR A 6 9.26 3.40 4.00
CA TYR A 6 9.27 4.66 4.76
C TYR A 6 7.88 5.08 5.26
N LEU A 7 6.82 4.83 4.48
CA LEU A 7 5.43 5.10 4.91
C LEU A 7 4.95 4.12 5.99
N ILE A 8 5.53 2.92 6.04
CA ILE A 8 5.25 1.88 7.03
C ILE A 8 5.88 2.20 8.41
N PHE A 9 6.89 3.08 8.49
CA PHE A 9 7.52 3.47 9.76
C PHE A 9 6.69 4.55 10.51
N THR A 10 5.54 4.12 11.03
CA THR A 10 4.96 4.50 12.33
C THR A 10 4.14 5.77 12.54
N GLN A 11 4.02 6.74 11.61
CA GLN A 11 3.16 7.93 11.89
C GLN A 11 2.04 8.25 10.87
N TYR A 12 2.06 7.67 9.66
CA TYR A 12 1.12 8.05 8.60
C TYR A 12 -0.01 7.06 8.30
N LEU A 13 -0.03 5.88 8.96
CA LEU A 13 -1.05 4.86 8.68
C LEU A 13 -2.48 5.32 9.04
N SER A 14 -2.66 6.08 10.12
CA SER A 14 -3.99 6.54 10.56
C SER A 14 -4.62 7.56 9.59
N PRO A 15 -3.92 8.63 9.15
CA PRO A 15 -4.44 9.55 8.14
C PRO A 15 -4.72 8.89 6.78
N ILE A 16 -3.84 8.00 6.32
CA ILE A 16 -4.00 7.30 5.03
C ILE A 16 -5.25 6.40 5.08
N ARG A 17 -5.42 5.63 6.15
CA ARG A 17 -6.58 4.77 6.36
C ARG A 17 -7.90 5.54 6.31
N GLN A 18 -7.95 6.74 6.91
CA GLN A 18 -9.13 7.60 6.91
C GLN A 18 -9.45 8.11 5.50
N LYS A 19 -8.43 8.56 4.74
CA LYS A 19 -8.61 9.01 3.35
C LYS A 19 -9.08 7.89 2.42
N LEU A 20 -8.64 6.65 2.67
CA LEU A 20 -9.01 5.48 1.87
C LEU A 20 -10.32 4.81 2.33
N TYR A 21 -10.91 5.27 3.44
CA TYR A 21 -12.11 4.67 4.06
C TYR A 21 -11.96 3.14 4.26
N ILE A 22 -10.83 2.71 4.81
CA ILE A 22 -10.56 1.30 5.10
C ILE A 22 -10.39 1.03 6.60
N SER A 23 -10.58 -0.21 7.01
CA SER A 23 -10.32 -0.65 8.39
C SER A 23 -8.82 -0.73 8.68
N GLN A 24 -8.46 -0.76 9.97
CA GLN A 24 -7.08 -1.00 10.39
C GLN A 24 -6.56 -2.34 9.87
N LYS A 25 -7.42 -3.37 9.90
CA LYS A 25 -7.10 -4.70 9.39
C LYS A 25 -6.77 -4.64 7.90
N GLN A 26 -7.62 -4.02 7.08
CA GLN A 26 -7.34 -3.87 5.64
C GLN A 26 -6.02 -3.14 5.39
N MET A 27 -5.74 -2.05 6.12
CA MET A 27 -4.47 -1.35 5.99
C MET A 27 -3.28 -2.25 6.37
N SER A 28 -3.41 -3.04 7.44
CA SER A 28 -2.39 -4.01 7.85
C SER A 28 -2.13 -5.04 6.75
N ASN A 29 -3.19 -5.63 6.21
CA ASN A 29 -3.09 -6.64 5.16
C ASN A 29 -2.44 -6.09 3.87
N TYR A 30 -2.73 -4.83 3.50
CA TYR A 30 -2.09 -4.17 2.36
C TYR A 30 -0.59 -3.94 2.59
N VAL A 31 -0.23 -3.55 3.81
CA VAL A 31 1.17 -3.30 4.20
C VAL A 31 1.97 -4.60 4.27
N THR A 32 1.37 -5.70 4.75
CA THR A 32 2.03 -7.01 4.86
C THR A 32 2.00 -7.80 3.56
N GLY A 33 1.24 -7.37 2.55
CA GLY A 33 1.08 -8.09 1.29
C GLY A 33 0.14 -9.31 1.39
N GLU A 34 -0.59 -9.47 2.49
CA GLU A 34 -1.63 -10.52 2.64
C GLU A 34 -2.80 -10.30 1.67
N SER A 35 -3.08 -9.04 1.33
CA SER A 35 -4.03 -8.68 0.28
C SER A 35 -3.62 -7.37 -0.37
N TYR A 36 -4.24 -7.05 -1.50
CA TYR A 36 -3.96 -5.82 -2.24
C TYR A 36 -5.15 -4.87 -2.19
N PRO A 37 -4.92 -3.55 -2.16
CA PRO A 37 -5.99 -2.58 -2.32
C PRO A 37 -6.65 -2.75 -3.70
N PRO A 38 -7.99 -2.60 -3.80
CA PRO A 38 -8.64 -2.51 -5.09
C PRO A 38 -8.15 -1.28 -5.87
N VAL A 39 -8.29 -1.34 -7.18
CA VAL A 39 -7.64 -0.41 -8.13
C VAL A 39 -7.94 1.07 -7.82
N ASP A 40 -9.18 1.39 -7.46
CA ASP A 40 -9.59 2.74 -7.04
C ASP A 40 -8.77 3.26 -5.86
N LYS A 41 -8.57 2.44 -4.82
CA LYS A 41 -7.77 2.78 -3.64
C LYS A 41 -6.29 2.83 -3.94
N THR A 42 -5.81 2.04 -4.89
CA THR A 42 -4.43 2.12 -5.38
C THR A 42 -4.15 3.48 -6.04
N PHE A 43 -5.06 3.99 -6.86
CA PHE A 43 -4.93 5.34 -7.42
C PHE A 43 -4.98 6.42 -6.36
N GLU A 44 -5.84 6.30 -5.35
CA GLU A 44 -5.87 7.24 -4.22
C GLU A 44 -4.59 7.19 -3.38
N LEU A 45 -4.04 5.99 -3.13
CA LEU A 45 -2.74 5.82 -2.50
C LEU A 45 -1.65 6.56 -3.27
N ALA A 46 -1.58 6.35 -4.58
CA ALA A 46 -0.60 7.00 -5.46
C ALA A 46 -0.67 8.53 -5.38
N LYS A 47 -1.89 9.11 -5.36
CA LYS A 47 -2.10 10.56 -5.16
C LYS A 47 -1.64 11.03 -3.78
N ILE A 48 -1.94 10.28 -2.72
CA ILE A 48 -1.57 10.64 -1.34
C ILE A 48 -0.04 10.62 -1.16
N THR A 49 0.64 9.70 -1.84
CA THR A 49 2.08 9.48 -1.72
C THR A 49 2.89 10.17 -2.81
N ASP A 50 2.25 10.93 -3.69
CA ASP A 50 2.86 11.62 -4.83
C ASP A 50 3.77 10.70 -5.66
N CYS A 51 3.25 9.52 -6.02
CA CYS A 51 3.94 8.56 -6.86
C CYS A 51 3.01 8.01 -7.95
N ARG A 52 3.56 7.21 -8.87
CA ARG A 52 2.74 6.52 -9.89
C ARG A 52 2.28 5.19 -9.30
N VAL A 53 1.15 4.69 -9.79
CA VAL A 53 0.58 3.42 -9.33
C VAL A 53 1.56 2.25 -9.42
N TYR A 54 2.38 2.19 -10.47
CA TYR A 54 3.40 1.14 -10.61
C TYR A 54 4.62 1.33 -9.72
N ASP A 55 4.80 2.51 -9.10
CA ASP A 55 5.82 2.73 -8.08
C ASP A 55 5.37 2.16 -6.71
N LEU A 56 4.09 1.79 -6.55
CA LEU A 56 3.55 1.18 -5.33
C LEU A 56 3.81 -0.34 -5.24
N TYR A 57 4.20 -1.00 -6.32
CA TYR A 57 4.39 -2.45 -6.34
C TYR A 57 5.69 -2.84 -7.00
N GLU A 58 6.29 -3.92 -6.51
CA GLU A 58 7.44 -4.54 -7.15
C GLU A 58 6.96 -5.78 -7.91
N VAL A 59 7.53 -6.01 -9.09
CA VAL A 59 7.31 -7.27 -9.83
C VAL A 59 7.94 -8.39 -9.01
N GLN A 60 7.15 -9.39 -8.62
CA GLN A 60 7.69 -10.57 -7.96
C GLN A 60 8.37 -11.45 -9.01
N GLU A 61 9.68 -11.67 -8.88
CA GLU A 61 10.46 -12.51 -9.79
C GLU A 61 10.32 -14.02 -9.51
N LYS A 62 9.80 -14.36 -8.33
CA LYS A 62 9.41 -15.74 -7.94
C LYS A 62 7.91 -15.84 -7.85
N ASP A 63 7.35 -16.97 -8.28
CA ASP A 63 5.96 -17.27 -7.98
C ASP A 63 5.82 -17.43 -6.46
N PRO A 64 4.89 -16.76 -5.77
CA PRO A 64 4.63 -17.01 -4.36
C PRO A 64 4.19 -18.46 -4.07
N ALA A 65 3.88 -19.24 -5.10
CA ALA A 65 3.62 -20.69 -5.01
C ALA A 65 4.87 -21.58 -5.21
N ASP A 66 6.05 -21.02 -5.51
CA ASP A 66 7.34 -21.75 -5.65
C ASP A 66 8.13 -21.91 -4.33
#